data_AF-A0A1J9U2Q5-F1
#
_entry.id   AF-A0A1J9U2Q5-F1
#
_cell.length_a   1.000
_cell.length_b   1.000
_cell.length_c   1.000
_cell.angle_alpha   90.00
_cell.angle_beta   90.00
_cell.angle_gamma   90.00
#
_symmetry.space_group_name_H-M   'P 1'
#
loop_
_entity.id
_entity.type
_entity.pdbx_description
1 polymer ?
#
loop_
_entity_poly.entity_id
_entity_poly.type
_entity_poly.pdbx_seq_one_letter_code
_entity_poly.pdbx_strand_id
1 'polypeptide(L)'
;MKIYYCDEWSDIRKKPWNMIDECKAYLCHQNNEPYTALLIEGERIKYVINITKDWVSVGFYDELVRKYLNYDFEVINDNRIFLRTAMYWEYNDTNEKEKTSMIFNFHENGYTVMEKVDVNRGLVEERENHDDLENKWDVFPDFGHYIHLCREER
;
A
#
# COMPACT_ATOMS: atom_id res chain seq x y z
N MET A 1 0.25 -14.01 -11.63
CA MET A 1 1.18 -13.66 -10.55
C MET A 1 1.27 -14.80 -9.55
N LYS A 2 2.42 -14.96 -8.89
CA LYS A 2 2.59 -15.88 -7.76
C LYS A 2 2.47 -15.10 -6.45
N ILE A 3 1.96 -15.74 -5.41
CA ILE A 3 1.85 -15.14 -4.08
C ILE A 3 2.78 -15.89 -3.13
N TYR A 4 3.56 -15.13 -2.37
CA TYR A 4 4.36 -15.63 -1.27
C TYR A 4 3.97 -14.90 0.01
N TYR A 5 4.27 -15.49 1.16
CA TYR A 5 3.91 -14.92 2.46
C TYR A 5 5.14 -14.76 3.34
N CYS A 6 5.14 -13.70 4.14
CA CYS A 6 6.15 -13.45 5.16
C CYS A 6 5.55 -12.70 6.35
N ASP A 7 6.31 -12.58 7.44
CA ASP A 7 5.87 -11.79 8.59
C ASP A 7 5.76 -10.30 8.19
N GLU A 8 6.81 -9.74 7.57
CA GLU A 8 6.88 -8.32 7.17
C GLU A 8 7.77 -8.14 5.93
N TRP A 9 7.53 -7.11 5.12
CA TRP A 9 8.44 -6.68 4.06
C TRP A 9 9.30 -5.48 4.48
N SER A 10 10.61 -5.52 4.23
CA SER A 10 11.50 -4.38 4.45
C SER A 10 11.70 -3.57 3.18
N ASP A 11 11.19 -2.33 3.13
CA ASP A 11 11.47 -1.41 2.02
C ASP A 11 12.95 -1.02 1.93
N ILE A 12 13.60 -0.77 3.08
CA ILE A 12 15.01 -0.40 3.14
C ILE A 12 15.92 -1.54 2.64
N ARG A 13 15.61 -2.78 3.03
CA ARG A 13 16.42 -3.95 2.66
C ARG A 13 15.94 -4.64 1.37
N LYS A 14 14.82 -4.19 0.80
CA LYS A 14 14.13 -4.77 -0.36
C LYS A 14 14.00 -6.30 -0.26
N LYS A 15 13.58 -6.79 0.92
CA LYS A 15 13.48 -8.23 1.19
C LYS A 15 12.45 -8.56 2.27
N PRO A 16 11.91 -9.78 2.29
CA PRO A 16 11.01 -10.23 3.34
C PRO A 16 11.75 -10.54 4.64
N TRP A 17 11.07 -10.30 5.75
CA TRP A 17 11.38 -10.82 7.07
C TRP A 17 10.60 -12.12 7.26
N ASN A 18 11.33 -13.21 7.52
CA ASN A 18 10.78 -14.54 7.81
C ASN A 18 9.70 -14.99 6.81
N MET A 19 10.13 -15.75 5.80
CA MET A 19 9.17 -16.42 4.93
C MET A 19 8.30 -17.38 5.74
N ILE A 20 7.00 -17.36 5.49
CA ILE A 20 6.04 -18.29 6.07
C ILE A 20 5.35 -19.07 4.95
N ASP A 21 4.92 -20.28 5.26
CA ASP A 21 4.12 -21.06 4.33
C ASP A 21 2.67 -20.57 4.28
N GLU A 22 1.95 -21.03 3.26
CA GLU A 22 0.54 -20.66 3.02
C GLU A 22 -0.36 -21.08 4.19
N CYS A 23 -0.10 -22.24 4.82
CA CYS A 23 -0.87 -22.72 5.96
C CYS A 23 -0.76 -21.76 7.16
N LYS A 24 0.45 -21.30 7.49
CA LYS A 24 0.68 -20.33 8.55
C LYS A 24 0.04 -18.99 8.21
N ALA A 25 0.22 -18.49 6.99
CA ALA A 25 -0.40 -17.24 6.56
C ALA A 25 -1.94 -17.29 6.61
N TYR A 26 -2.53 -18.43 6.22
CA TYR A 26 -3.97 -18.66 6.32
C TYR A 26 -4.45 -18.65 7.77
N LEU A 27 -3.70 -19.28 8.69
CA LEU A 27 -4.02 -19.23 10.12
C LEU A 27 -3.95 -17.80 10.67
N CYS A 28 -2.93 -17.02 10.28
CA CYS A 28 -2.85 -15.61 10.67
C CYS A 28 -4.07 -14.84 10.17
N HIS A 29 -4.46 -15.04 8.91
CA HIS A 29 -5.64 -14.41 8.34
C HIS A 29 -6.93 -14.75 9.11
N GLN A 30 -7.17 -16.03 9.42
CA GLN A 30 -8.34 -16.47 10.19
C GLN A 30 -8.38 -15.90 11.62
N ASN A 31 -7.20 -15.68 12.21
CA ASN A 31 -7.05 -15.18 13.57
C ASN A 31 -6.95 -13.64 13.65
N ASN A 32 -7.04 -12.93 12.52
CA ASN A 32 -6.76 -11.49 12.42
C ASN A 32 -5.35 -11.10 12.94
N GLU A 33 -4.39 -12.00 12.77
CA GLU A 33 -2.99 -11.75 13.09
C GLU A 33 -2.27 -11.13 11.88
N PRO A 34 -1.28 -10.25 12.10
CA PRO A 34 -0.54 -9.63 11.01
C PRO A 34 0.22 -10.62 10.13
N TYR A 35 0.17 -10.40 8.81
CA TYR A 35 1.03 -11.07 7.84
C TYR A 35 1.14 -10.23 6.57
N THR A 36 2.14 -10.55 5.73
CA THR A 36 2.34 -9.87 4.46
C THR A 36 2.21 -10.83 3.29
N ALA A 37 1.46 -10.44 2.25
CA ALA A 37 1.40 -11.12 0.96
C ALA A 37 2.27 -10.38 -0.08
N LEU A 38 3.16 -11.12 -0.73
CA LEU A 38 4.06 -10.65 -1.79
C LEU A 38 3.57 -11.15 -3.13
N LEU A 39 3.19 -10.24 -4.00
CA LEU A 39 2.64 -10.54 -5.31
C LEU A 39 3.73 -10.35 -6.38
N ILE A 40 4.16 -11.47 -6.96
CA ILE A 40 5.32 -11.55 -7.86
C ILE A 40 4.87 -11.85 -9.29
N GLU A 41 5.38 -11.08 -10.24
CA GLU A 41 5.24 -11.30 -11.68
C GLU A 41 6.60 -11.65 -12.29
N GLY A 42 6.72 -12.87 -12.82
CA GLY A 42 8.02 -13.42 -13.22
C GLY A 42 8.93 -13.56 -11.99
N GLU A 43 10.00 -12.77 -11.95
CA GLU A 43 10.94 -12.69 -10.82
C GLU A 43 10.83 -11.35 -10.05
N ARG A 44 9.83 -10.52 -10.39
CA ARG A 44 9.72 -9.14 -9.90
C ARG A 44 8.58 -9.00 -8.92
N ILE A 45 8.85 -8.36 -7.79
CA ILE A 45 7.82 -7.97 -6.83
C ILE A 45 7.06 -6.80 -7.42
N LYS A 46 5.74 -6.96 -7.59
CA LYS A 46 4.85 -5.92 -8.09
C LYS A 46 4.09 -5.25 -6.96
N TYR A 47 3.58 -6.05 -6.03
CA TYR A 47 2.83 -5.55 -4.88
C TYR A 47 3.25 -6.23 -3.58
N VAL A 48 3.21 -5.46 -2.50
CA VAL A 48 3.38 -5.94 -1.13
C VAL A 48 2.15 -5.51 -0.36
N ILE A 49 1.49 -6.47 0.27
CA ILE A 49 0.21 -6.25 0.93
C ILE A 49 0.34 -6.65 2.38
N ASN A 50 0.41 -5.67 3.26
CA ASN A 50 0.45 -5.89 4.70
C ASN A 50 -0.99 -5.92 5.23
N ILE A 51 -1.33 -6.98 5.93
CA ILE A 51 -2.68 -7.23 6.42
C ILE A 51 -2.62 -7.32 7.93
N THR A 52 -3.43 -6.51 8.59
CA THR A 52 -3.63 -6.53 10.04
C THR A 52 -5.13 -6.47 10.33
N LYS A 53 -5.51 -6.60 11.59
CA LYS A 53 -6.91 -6.47 12.01
C LYS A 53 -7.52 -5.09 11.76
N ASP A 54 -6.69 -4.03 11.81
CA ASP A 54 -7.15 -2.63 11.78
C ASP A 54 -6.81 -1.94 10.46
N TRP A 55 -5.85 -2.46 9.70
CA TRP A 55 -5.29 -1.83 8.50
C TRP A 55 -4.93 -2.84 7.42
N VAL A 56 -5.11 -2.44 6.16
CA VAL A 56 -4.56 -3.09 4.98
C VAL A 56 -3.72 -2.07 4.21
N SER A 57 -2.42 -2.33 4.07
CA SER A 57 -1.51 -1.47 3.30
C SER A 57 -1.10 -2.16 2.00
N VAL A 58 -1.16 -1.45 0.88
CA VAL A 58 -0.82 -1.94 -0.46
C VAL A 58 0.30 -1.08 -1.04
N GLY A 59 1.51 -1.62 -1.09
CA GLY A 59 2.66 -1.00 -1.74
C GLY A 59 2.82 -1.47 -3.18
N PHE A 60 3.15 -0.55 -4.09
CA PHE A 60 3.40 -0.77 -5.50
C PHE A 60 4.86 -0.50 -5.81
N TYR A 61 5.50 -1.43 -6.52
CA TYR A 61 6.95 -1.41 -6.73
C TYR A 61 7.31 -1.30 -8.21
N ASP A 62 8.33 -0.48 -8.48
CA ASP A 62 8.89 -0.34 -9.81
C ASP A 62 9.92 -1.44 -10.14
N GLU A 63 10.54 -1.31 -11.31
CA GLU A 63 11.52 -2.28 -11.81
C GLU A 63 12.82 -2.36 -10.99
N LEU A 64 13.08 -1.39 -10.12
CA LEU A 64 14.21 -1.34 -9.18
C LEU A 64 13.78 -1.71 -7.74
N VAL A 65 12.55 -2.21 -7.59
CA VAL A 65 11.92 -2.55 -6.31
C VAL A 65 11.89 -1.34 -5.36
N ARG A 66 11.62 -0.15 -5.92
CA ARG A 66 11.33 1.07 -5.16
C ARG A 66 9.81 1.22 -5.05
N LYS A 67 9.32 1.52 -3.85
CA LYS A 67 7.89 1.74 -3.62
C LYS A 67 7.51 3.11 -4.19
N TYR A 68 6.76 3.16 -5.28
CA TYR A 68 6.36 4.43 -5.90
C TYR A 68 4.94 4.86 -5.53
N LEU A 69 4.13 3.93 -5.02
CA LEU A 69 2.76 4.20 -4.57
C LEU A 69 2.43 3.31 -3.36
N ASN A 70 1.71 3.86 -2.39
CA ASN A 70 1.19 3.14 -1.23
C ASN A 70 -0.23 3.57 -0.94
N TYR A 71 -1.10 2.60 -0.66
CA TYR A 71 -2.43 2.84 -0.12
C TYR A 71 -2.55 2.24 1.25
N ASP A 72 -3.00 3.03 2.22
CA ASP A 72 -3.37 2.56 3.55
C ASP A 72 -4.88 2.64 3.72
N PHE A 73 -5.49 1.47 3.85
CA PHE A 73 -6.90 1.32 4.12
C PHE A 73 -7.14 1.03 5.59
N GLU A 74 -8.03 1.77 6.22
CA GLU A 74 -8.54 1.45 7.55
C GLU A 74 -9.67 0.42 7.45
N VAL A 75 -9.66 -0.57 8.35
CA VAL A 75 -10.75 -1.53 8.52
C VAL A 75 -11.84 -0.88 9.37
N ILE A 76 -13.01 -0.67 8.79
CA ILE A 76 -14.12 0.03 9.47
C ILE A 76 -15.02 -0.98 10.18
N ASN A 77 -15.80 -1.75 9.41
CA ASN A 77 -16.71 -2.80 9.87
C ASN A 77 -17.27 -3.58 8.66
N ASP A 78 -18.00 -4.66 8.91
CA ASP A 78 -18.76 -5.39 7.87
C ASP A 78 -17.94 -5.76 6.62
N ASN A 79 -16.67 -6.14 6.83
CA ASN A 79 -15.72 -6.47 5.75
C ASN A 79 -15.45 -5.30 4.78
N ARG A 80 -15.68 -4.06 5.22
CA ARG A 80 -15.40 -2.84 4.46
C ARG A 80 -14.12 -2.17 4.94
N ILE A 81 -13.37 -1.69 3.97
CA ILE A 81 -12.17 -0.90 4.21
C ILE A 81 -12.28 0.46 3.51
N PHE A 82 -11.70 1.48 4.10
CA PHE A 82 -11.70 2.85 3.58
C PHE A 82 -10.27 3.34 3.35
N LEU A 83 -9.98 3.84 2.16
CA LEU A 83 -8.69 4.42 1.82
C LEU A 83 -8.48 5.71 2.63
N ARG A 84 -7.64 5.65 3.66
CA ARG A 84 -7.31 6.82 4.48
C ARG A 84 -6.16 7.61 3.91
N THR A 85 -5.16 6.92 3.39
CA THR A 85 -3.94 7.58 2.93
C THR A 85 -3.47 6.99 1.62
N ALA A 86 -3.19 7.85 0.64
CA ALA A 86 -2.44 7.49 -0.55
C ALA A 86 -1.12 8.25 -0.56
N MET A 87 -0.01 7.55 -0.76
CA MET A 87 1.32 8.15 -0.84
C MET A 87 1.95 7.81 -2.18
N TYR A 88 2.56 8.79 -2.82
CA TYR A 88 3.23 8.65 -4.11
C TYR A 88 4.65 9.19 -4.00
N TRP A 89 5.60 8.49 -4.62
CA TRP A 89 7.01 8.88 -4.67
C TRP A 89 7.51 8.86 -6.10
N GLU A 90 8.13 9.97 -6.51
CA GLU A 90 8.98 10.05 -7.70
C GLU A 90 10.44 9.96 -7.28
N TYR A 91 11.21 9.17 -8.00
CA TYR A 91 12.64 9.03 -7.80
C TYR A 91 13.42 9.66 -8.94
N ASN A 92 14.67 10.02 -8.70
CA ASN A 92 15.56 10.44 -9.77
C ASN A 92 15.91 9.25 -10.67
N ASP A 93 15.99 9.46 -11.98
CA ASP A 93 16.36 8.39 -12.92
C ASP A 93 17.84 8.00 -12.81
N THR A 94 18.68 8.92 -12.33
CA THR A 94 20.14 8.78 -12.28
C THR A 94 20.65 8.28 -10.93
N ASN A 95 19.82 8.33 -9.87
CA ASN A 95 20.16 7.84 -8.55
C ASN A 95 18.89 7.42 -7.81
N GLU A 96 18.96 6.42 -6.91
CA GLU A 96 17.78 5.94 -6.17
C GLU A 96 17.20 6.94 -5.16
N LYS A 97 17.58 8.22 -5.19
CA LYS A 97 17.04 9.22 -4.25
C LYS A 97 15.68 9.71 -4.71
N GLU A 98 14.82 9.91 -3.73
CA GLU A 98 13.54 10.60 -3.89
C GLU A 98 13.75 11.99 -4.49
N LYS A 99 12.88 12.34 -5.42
CA LYS A 99 12.79 13.65 -6.07
C LYS A 99 11.58 14.41 -5.54
N THR A 100 10.46 13.73 -5.40
CA THR A 100 9.19 14.31 -4.97
C THR A 100 8.38 13.25 -4.24
N SER A 101 7.67 13.66 -3.20
CA SER A 101 6.62 12.85 -2.57
C SER A 101 5.31 13.61 -2.53
N MET A 102 4.22 12.85 -2.51
CA MET A 102 2.88 13.38 -2.34
C MET A 102 2.10 12.47 -1.40
N ILE A 103 1.39 13.05 -0.45
CA ILE A 103 0.49 12.35 0.44
C ILE A 103 -0.91 12.95 0.32
N PHE A 104 -1.90 12.08 0.19
CA PHE A 104 -3.31 12.41 0.25
C PHE A 104 -3.90 11.75 1.49
N ASN A 105 -4.58 12.53 2.32
CA ASN A 105 -5.35 12.04 3.45
C ASN A 105 -6.83 12.26 3.15
N PHE A 106 -7.61 11.19 3.22
CA PHE A 106 -9.03 11.17 2.95
C PHE A 106 -9.82 10.94 4.24
N HIS A 107 -10.93 11.65 4.36
CA HIS A 107 -11.89 11.49 5.43
C HIS A 107 -13.23 10.99 4.86
N GLU A 108 -13.95 10.18 5.64
CA GLU A 108 -15.25 9.61 5.24
C GLU A 108 -16.34 10.68 5.02
N ASN A 109 -16.12 11.91 5.46
CA ASN A 109 -17.02 13.03 5.21
C ASN A 109 -16.77 13.72 3.85
N GLY A 110 -15.80 13.27 3.07
CA GLY A 110 -15.45 13.81 1.76
C GLY A 110 -14.28 14.79 1.77
N TYR A 111 -13.78 15.14 2.95
CA TYR A 111 -12.63 16.05 3.09
C TYR A 111 -11.33 15.35 2.69
N THR A 112 -10.57 16.01 1.81
CA THR A 112 -9.27 15.54 1.34
C THR A 112 -8.22 16.61 1.60
N VAL A 113 -7.09 16.20 2.15
CA VAL A 113 -5.88 17.03 2.27
C VAL A 113 -4.77 16.41 1.43
N MET A 114 -4.09 17.23 0.64
CA MET A 114 -2.92 16.85 -0.14
C MET A 114 -1.72 17.67 0.31
N GLU A 115 -0.59 17.01 0.53
CA GLU A 115 0.72 17.64 0.69
C GLU A 115 1.66 17.07 -0.38
N LYS A 116 2.38 17.96 -1.08
CA LYS A 116 3.41 17.62 -2.03
C LYS A 116 4.72 18.25 -1.61
N VAL A 117 5.79 17.45 -1.58
CA VAL A 117 7.13 17.88 -1.22
C VAL A 117 8.08 17.71 -2.41
N ASP A 118 8.69 18.80 -2.88
CA ASP A 118 9.87 18.75 -3.75
C ASP A 118 11.12 18.70 -2.87
N VAL A 119 11.68 17.50 -2.72
CA VAL A 119 12.80 17.23 -1.81
C VAL A 119 14.07 18.00 -2.23
N ASN A 120 14.27 18.17 -3.54
CA ASN A 120 15.47 18.83 -4.06
C ASN A 120 15.44 20.35 -3.82
N ARG A 121 14.24 20.95 -3.87
CA ARG A 121 14.05 22.39 -3.70
C ARG A 121 13.64 22.78 -2.28
N GLY A 122 13.25 21.81 -1.45
CA GLY A 122 12.69 22.04 -0.12
C GLY A 122 11.36 22.80 -0.17
N LEU A 123 10.57 22.60 -1.23
CA LEU A 123 9.28 23.25 -1.40
C LEU A 123 8.16 22.32 -0.96
N VAL A 124 7.21 22.87 -0.21
CA VAL A 124 6.00 22.17 0.22
C VAL A 124 4.79 22.89 -0.35
N GLU A 125 3.88 22.14 -0.94
CA GLU A 125 2.59 22.60 -1.43
C GLU A 125 1.48 21.82 -0.73
N GLU A 126 0.52 22.54 -0.16
CA GLU A 126 -0.66 21.97 0.48
C GLU A 126 -1.92 22.38 -0.28
N ARG A 127 -2.86 21.45 -0.41
CA ARG A 127 -4.20 21.73 -0.94
C ARG A 127 -5.25 20.98 -0.17
N GLU A 128 -6.43 21.55 -0.10
CA GLU A 128 -7.60 20.94 0.51
C GLU A 128 -8.72 20.92 -0.53
N ASN A 129 -9.47 19.83 -0.57
CA ASN A 129 -10.62 19.70 -1.44
C ASN A 129 -11.73 18.89 -0.77
N HIS A 130 -12.90 18.88 -1.42
CA HIS A 130 -13.98 17.98 -1.10
C HIS A 130 -14.29 17.12 -2.32
N ASP A 131 -14.03 15.82 -2.22
CA ASP A 131 -14.15 14.88 -3.34
C ASP A 131 -15.30 13.90 -3.13
N ASP A 132 -15.72 13.24 -4.22
CA ASP A 132 -16.57 12.05 -4.14
C ASP A 132 -15.76 10.87 -3.60
N LEU A 133 -16.37 10.07 -2.72
CA LEU A 133 -15.71 9.00 -1.98
C LEU A 133 -15.98 7.61 -2.55
N GLU A 134 -16.80 7.47 -3.59
CA GLU A 134 -17.24 6.15 -4.08
C GLU A 134 -16.07 5.19 -4.38
N ASN A 135 -14.98 5.72 -4.95
CA ASN A 135 -13.77 4.94 -5.28
C ASN A 135 -12.79 4.72 -4.11
N LYS A 136 -13.04 5.35 -2.95
CA LYS A 136 -12.20 5.24 -1.74
C LYS A 136 -12.60 4.06 -0.85
N TRP A 137 -13.72 3.42 -1.13
CA TRP A 137 -14.16 2.22 -0.43
C TRP A 137 -13.73 0.95 -1.16
N ASP A 138 -13.45 -0.10 -0.38
CA ASP A 138 -13.24 -1.44 -0.91
C ASP A 138 -13.71 -2.49 0.10
N VAL A 139 -13.57 -3.77 -0.26
CA VAL A 139 -13.79 -4.89 0.65
C VAL A 139 -12.47 -5.39 1.22
N PHE A 140 -12.49 -5.79 2.50
CA PHE A 140 -11.37 -6.49 3.11
C PHE A 140 -11.09 -7.77 2.30
N PRO A 141 -9.81 -8.06 1.98
CA PRO A 141 -9.50 -9.09 1.02
C PRO A 141 -9.73 -10.49 1.61
N ASP A 142 -10.30 -11.39 0.81
CA ASP A 142 -10.25 -12.81 1.12
C ASP A 142 -8.81 -13.31 1.01
N PHE A 143 -8.45 -14.31 1.82
CA PHE A 143 -7.11 -14.92 1.74
C PHE A 143 -6.79 -15.40 0.31
N GLY A 144 -5.64 -14.99 -0.20
CA GLY A 144 -5.17 -15.31 -1.56
C GLY A 144 -5.77 -14.45 -2.68
N HIS A 145 -6.78 -13.63 -2.40
CA HIS A 145 -7.52 -12.84 -3.39
C HIS A 145 -7.27 -11.34 -3.17
N TYR A 146 -6.05 -10.89 -3.48
CA TYR A 146 -5.65 -9.51 -3.16
C TYR A 146 -5.65 -8.56 -4.36
N ILE A 147 -5.82 -9.08 -5.58
CA ILE A 147 -5.59 -8.31 -6.82
C ILE A 147 -6.55 -7.14 -7.00
N HIS A 148 -7.76 -7.21 -6.45
CA HIS A 148 -8.73 -6.12 -6.49
C HIS A 148 -8.25 -4.88 -5.72
N LEU A 149 -7.33 -5.06 -4.77
CA LEU A 149 -6.72 -3.95 -4.05
C LEU A 149 -5.63 -3.24 -4.88
N CYS A 150 -5.03 -3.93 -5.84
CA CYS A 150 -3.88 -3.50 -6.64
C CYS A 150 -4.25 -2.65 -7.87
N ARG A 151 -5.11 -1.65 -7.68
CA ARG A 151 -5.52 -0.70 -8.74
C ARG A 151 -4.85 0.65 -8.50
N GLU A 152 -4.06 1.13 -9.46
CA GLU A 152 -3.34 2.42 -9.36
C GLU A 152 -4.27 3.64 -9.44
N GLU A 153 -5.46 3.49 -10.04
CA GLU A 153 -6.47 4.54 -10.09
C GLU A 153 -7.50 4.32 -8.97
N ARG A 154 -7.54 5.25 -8.01
CA ARG A 154 -8.41 5.25 -6.82
C ARG A 154 -9.04 6.62 -6.62
#